data_AF-A0A5S3XII0-F1
#
_entry.id   AF-A0A5S3XII0-F1
#
_cell.length_a   1.000
_cell.length_b   1.000
_cell.length_c   1.000
_cell.angle_alpha   90.00
_cell.angle_beta   90.00
_cell.angle_gamma   90.00
#
_symmetry.space_group_name_H-M   'P 1'
#
loop_
_entity.id
_entity.type
_entity.pdbx_description
1 polymer ?
#
loop_
_entity_poly.entity_id
_entity_poly.type
_entity_poly.pdbx_seq_one_letter_code
_entity_poly.pdbx_strand_id
1 'polypeptide(L)'
;MNKIIFLAVIAFVVAAIALNNNFTSIHHGEASFVYDASSIDETVAQKVHQHLIDENAYAGKSGEVLMLKKTQEGVWVVKFPVYQGGDVPSKLLQELEKMSLNLQKAVLNNEPLEVHITNAGYQSVQFFRV
;
A
#
# COMPACT_ATOMS: atom_id res chain seq x y z
N MET A 1 40.00 18.68 8.17
CA MET A 1 38.63 18.54 8.74
C MET A 1 37.62 18.97 7.69
N ASN A 2 37.15 18.06 6.83
CA ASN A 2 35.94 18.30 6.03
C ASN A 2 34.95 17.18 6.39
N LYS A 3 34.07 17.52 7.33
CA LYS A 3 32.96 16.69 7.77
C LYS A 3 31.75 17.05 6.91
N ILE A 4 31.01 16.01 6.52
CA ILE A 4 29.60 16.02 6.11
C ILE A 4 29.33 16.55 4.70
N ILE A 5 29.25 15.66 3.73
CA ILE A 5 28.15 15.62 2.73
C ILE A 5 28.01 14.15 2.28
N PHE A 6 27.24 13.34 3.00
CA PHE A 6 26.80 12.03 2.51
C PHE A 6 25.51 11.63 3.25
N LEU A 7 24.44 12.41 3.08
CA LEU A 7 23.10 12.10 3.58
C LEU A 7 22.09 12.98 2.86
N ALA A 8 21.86 12.74 1.57
CA ALA A 8 20.86 13.48 0.81
C ALA A 8 20.28 12.67 -0.37
N VAL A 9 20.12 11.35 -0.24
CA VAL A 9 19.53 10.52 -1.31
C VAL A 9 18.53 9.49 -0.77
N ILE A 10 17.70 9.81 0.24
CA ILE A 10 16.52 8.98 0.60
C ILE A 10 15.37 9.88 1.11
N ALA A 11 15.02 10.95 0.38
CA ALA A 11 13.82 11.73 0.69
C ALA A 11 13.06 12.25 -0.55
N PHE A 12 13.53 11.92 -1.76
CA PHE A 12 12.98 12.55 -2.98
C PHE A 12 11.83 11.79 -3.65
N VAL A 13 11.54 10.55 -3.25
CA VAL A 13 10.45 9.78 -3.87
C VAL A 13 9.07 10.19 -3.33
N VAL A 14 9.01 10.68 -2.08
CA VAL A 14 7.74 11.12 -1.45
C VAL A 14 7.25 12.45 -2.04
N ALA A 15 8.15 13.36 -2.41
CA ALA A 15 7.78 14.71 -2.86
C ALA A 15 7.07 14.73 -4.24
N ALA A 16 7.39 13.80 -5.14
CA ALA A 16 6.75 13.75 -6.46
C ALA A 16 5.32 13.18 -6.44
N ILE A 17 5.01 12.32 -5.45
CA ILE A 17 3.67 11.76 -5.26
C ILE A 17 2.77 12.75 -4.48
N ALA A 18 3.36 13.59 -3.63
CA ALA A 18 2.67 14.57 -2.78
C ALA A 18 2.17 15.84 -3.52
N LEU A 19 2.65 16.14 -4.72
CA LEU A 19 2.32 17.40 -5.41
C LEU A 19 0.96 17.40 -6.13
N ASN A 20 0.27 16.25 -6.24
CA ASN A 20 -1.02 16.19 -6.93
C ASN A 20 -2.02 15.17 -6.37
N ASN A 21 -1.72 14.50 -5.26
CA ASN A 21 -2.60 13.49 -4.67
C ASN A 21 -2.69 13.66 -3.15
N ASN A 22 -3.90 13.59 -2.61
CA ASN A 22 -4.21 13.81 -1.19
C ASN A 22 -3.91 12.53 -0.37
N PHE A 23 -2.71 11.97 -0.50
CA PHE A 23 -2.35 10.75 0.20
C PHE A 23 -2.04 11.03 1.67
N THR A 24 -2.60 10.21 2.55
CA THR A 24 -2.37 10.21 4.00
C THR A 24 -1.89 8.83 4.43
N SER A 25 -1.24 8.72 5.58
CA SER A 25 -0.75 7.45 6.12
C SER A 25 -1.12 7.24 7.59
N ILE A 26 -1.36 5.98 7.94
CA ILE A 26 -1.52 5.49 9.31
C ILE A 26 -0.33 4.59 9.63
N HIS A 27 0.40 4.90 10.71
CA HIS A 27 1.66 4.24 11.07
C HIS A 27 1.45 3.11 12.08
N HIS A 28 2.21 2.02 11.93
CA HIS A 28 2.35 0.94 12.90
C HIS A 28 3.84 0.60 13.08
N GLY A 29 4.47 1.19 14.10
CA GLY A 29 5.93 1.15 14.24
C GLY A 29 6.63 1.82 13.05
N GLU A 30 7.59 1.12 12.44
CA GLU A 30 8.34 1.59 11.26
C GLU A 30 7.62 1.35 9.93
N ALA A 31 6.42 0.75 9.97
CA ALA A 31 5.61 0.47 8.80
C ALA A 31 4.42 1.44 8.70
N SER A 32 3.89 1.61 7.49
CA SER A 32 2.73 2.46 7.24
C SER A 32 1.74 1.82 6.27
N PHE A 33 0.47 2.11 6.49
CA PHE A 33 -0.59 1.98 5.51
C PHE A 33 -0.87 3.35 4.91
N VAL A 34 -0.92 3.45 3.60
CA VAL A 34 -1.17 4.69 2.85
C VAL A 34 -2.56 4.64 2.22
N TYR A 35 -3.28 5.76 2.22
CA TYR A 35 -4.56 5.86 1.53
C TYR A 35 -4.77 7.22 0.88
N ASP A 36 -5.56 7.23 -0.19
CA ASP A 36 -5.99 8.46 -0.86
C ASP A 36 -7.16 9.11 -0.11
N ALA A 37 -6.87 10.15 0.67
CA ALA A 37 -7.86 10.88 1.46
C ALA A 37 -8.81 11.73 0.60
N SER A 38 -8.60 11.83 -0.71
CA SER A 38 -9.59 12.43 -1.62
C SER A 38 -10.73 11.47 -1.98
N SER A 39 -10.52 10.15 -1.84
CA SER A 39 -11.48 9.13 -2.24
C SER A 39 -11.90 8.18 -1.11
N ILE A 40 -11.22 8.24 0.05
CA ILE A 40 -11.45 7.33 1.18
C ILE A 40 -11.66 8.14 2.45
N ASP A 41 -12.77 7.86 3.14
CA ASP A 41 -13.05 8.38 4.48
C ASP A 41 -12.12 7.74 5.52
N GLU A 42 -11.71 8.55 6.50
CA GLU A 42 -10.80 8.12 7.57
C GLU A 42 -11.34 6.90 8.34
N THR A 43 -12.65 6.78 8.54
CA THR A 43 -13.26 5.63 9.23
C THR A 43 -12.98 4.33 8.48
N VAL A 44 -13.03 4.35 7.14
CA VAL A 44 -12.72 3.17 6.32
C VAL A 44 -11.23 2.88 6.41
N ALA A 45 -10.38 3.90 6.31
CA ALA A 45 -8.93 3.76 6.47
C ALA A 45 -8.56 3.13 7.81
N GLN A 46 -9.17 3.55 8.92
CA GLN A 46 -8.96 2.98 10.25
C GLN A 46 -9.42 1.52 10.34
N LYS A 47 -10.53 1.14 9.71
CA LYS A 47 -10.98 -0.26 9.65
C LYS A 47 -9.99 -1.14 8.89
N VAL A 48 -9.48 -0.66 7.77
CA VAL A 48 -8.44 -1.37 6.99
C VAL A 48 -7.17 -1.50 7.82
N HIS A 49 -6.75 -0.43 8.48
CA HIS A 49 -5.58 -0.44 9.35
C HIS A 49 -5.70 -1.48 10.47
N GLN A 50 -6.84 -1.51 11.17
CA GLN A 50 -7.09 -2.50 12.21
C GLN A 50 -7.09 -3.93 11.66
N HIS A 51 -7.71 -4.16 10.49
CA HIS A 51 -7.70 -5.47 9.84
C HIS A 51 -6.27 -5.94 9.51
N LEU A 52 -5.40 -5.04 9.05
CA LEU A 52 -3.98 -5.35 8.79
C LEU A 52 -3.21 -5.70 10.07
N ILE A 53 -3.56 -5.09 11.21
CA ILE A 53 -3.02 -5.46 12.53
C ILE A 53 -3.48 -6.87 12.91
N ASP A 54 -4.78 -7.15 12.79
CA ASP A 54 -5.38 -8.43 13.18
C ASP A 54 -4.83 -9.60 12.35
N GLU A 55 -4.55 -9.37 11.06
CA GLU A 55 -3.92 -10.33 10.15
C GLU A 55 -2.39 -10.39 10.26
N ASN A 56 -1.79 -9.65 11.22
CA ASN A 56 -0.35 -9.59 11.44
C ASN A 56 0.45 -9.14 10.20
N ALA A 57 -0.15 -8.31 9.34
CA ALA A 57 0.44 -7.91 8.05
C ALA A 57 1.69 -7.02 8.20
N TYR A 58 1.83 -6.32 9.33
CA TYR A 58 2.97 -5.46 9.64
C TYR A 58 4.21 -6.21 10.16
N ALA A 59 4.09 -7.50 10.49
CA ALA A 59 5.16 -8.24 11.15
C ALA A 59 6.46 -8.26 10.34
N GLY A 60 7.52 -7.71 10.93
CA GLY A 60 8.85 -7.65 10.32
C GLY A 60 8.92 -6.74 9.08
N LYS A 61 7.94 -5.85 8.88
CA LYS A 61 7.91 -4.89 7.77
C LYS A 61 8.37 -3.51 8.22
N SER A 62 8.88 -2.75 7.27
CA SER A 62 9.23 -1.33 7.39
C SER A 62 8.82 -0.62 6.10
N GLY A 63 8.49 0.66 6.20
CA GLY A 63 7.97 1.43 5.08
C GLY A 63 6.52 1.07 4.76
N GLU A 64 6.12 1.29 3.51
CA GLU A 64 4.73 1.21 3.11
C GLU A 64 4.36 -0.27 2.89
N VAL A 65 3.30 -0.73 3.54
CA VAL A 65 2.80 -2.11 3.42
C VAL A 65 1.73 -2.21 2.34
N LEU A 66 0.91 -1.17 2.22
CA LEU A 66 -0.27 -1.14 1.37
C LEU A 66 -0.64 0.31 1.05
N MET A 67 -1.04 0.57 -0.20
CA MET A 67 -1.72 1.80 -0.60
C MET A 67 -3.16 1.48 -1.02
N LEU A 68 -4.15 2.17 -0.46
CA LEU A 68 -5.57 2.03 -0.83
C LEU A 68 -6.10 3.30 -1.49
N LYS A 69 -6.90 3.14 -2.54
CA LYS A 69 -7.69 4.23 -3.13
C LYS A 69 -9.01 3.69 -3.67
N LYS A 70 -9.96 4.58 -3.94
CA LYS A 70 -11.17 4.27 -4.70
C LYS A 70 -11.17 5.08 -6.00
N THR A 71 -11.40 4.43 -7.14
CA THR A 71 -11.46 5.13 -8.42
C THR A 71 -12.76 5.93 -8.55
N GLN A 72 -12.83 6.83 -9.55
CA GLN A 72 -14.04 7.60 -9.83
C GLN A 72 -15.22 6.71 -10.25
N GLU A 73 -14.92 5.54 -10.83
CA GLU A 73 -15.89 4.50 -11.19
C GLU A 73 -16.33 3.65 -9.99
N GLY A 74 -15.83 3.95 -8.78
CA GLY A 74 -16.20 3.25 -7.55
C GLY A 74 -15.46 1.94 -7.31
N VAL A 75 -14.40 1.65 -8.08
CA VAL A 75 -13.60 0.42 -7.92
C VAL A 75 -12.55 0.61 -6.83
N TRP A 76 -12.43 -0.36 -5.91
CA TRP A 76 -11.35 -0.34 -4.94
C TRP A 76 -10.05 -0.75 -5.60
N VAL A 77 -8.98 -0.03 -5.30
CA VAL A 77 -7.63 -0.35 -5.78
C VAL A 77 -6.70 -0.44 -4.60
N VAL A 78 -6.09 -1.61 -4.44
CA VAL A 78 -5.03 -1.84 -3.47
C VAL A 78 -3.69 -2.00 -4.20
N LYS A 79 -2.65 -1.35 -3.71
CA LYS A 79 -1.28 -1.52 -4.21
C LYS A 79 -0.38 -2.08 -3.11
N PHE A 80 0.29 -3.18 -3.42
CA PHE A 80 1.30 -3.80 -2.58
C PHE A 80 2.69 -3.49 -3.15
N PRO A 81 3.47 -2.61 -2.48
CA PRO A 81 4.84 -2.34 -2.90
C PRO A 81 5.72 -3.56 -2.59
N VAL A 82 6.14 -4.22 -3.65
CA VAL A 82 7.15 -5.28 -3.60
C VAL A 82 8.42 -4.64 -4.13
N TYR A 83 9.27 -4.16 -3.22
CA TYR A 83 10.54 -3.47 -3.50
C TYR A 83 11.63 -4.39 -4.11
N GLN A 84 11.21 -5.42 -4.85
CA GLN A 84 12.06 -6.39 -5.53
C GLN A 84 11.93 -6.16 -7.03
N GLY A 85 13.05 -6.12 -7.75
CA GLY A 85 13.04 -6.10 -9.21
C GLY A 85 12.90 -7.53 -9.75
N GLY A 86 11.85 -7.81 -10.53
CA GLY A 86 11.64 -9.12 -11.17
C GLY A 86 10.24 -9.68 -10.96
N ASP A 87 10.06 -10.94 -11.35
CA ASP A 87 8.79 -11.66 -11.19
C ASP A 87 8.45 -11.86 -9.72
N VAL A 88 7.17 -11.71 -9.38
CA VAL A 88 6.67 -11.92 -8.03
C VAL A 88 6.67 -13.43 -7.73
N PRO A 89 7.31 -13.90 -6.65
CA PRO A 89 7.29 -15.31 -6.27
C PRO A 89 5.85 -15.81 -6.10
N SER A 90 5.51 -16.98 -6.65
CA SER A 90 4.13 -17.50 -6.63
C SER A 90 3.55 -17.65 -5.21
N LYS A 91 4.40 -17.95 -4.22
CA LYS A 91 3.99 -17.99 -2.81
C LYS A 91 3.54 -16.62 -2.30
N LEU A 92 4.27 -15.56 -2.65
CA LEU A 92 3.90 -14.19 -2.29
C LEU A 92 2.60 -13.80 -2.98
N LEU A 93 2.41 -14.17 -4.25
CA LEU A 93 1.15 -13.93 -4.96
C LEU A 93 -0.04 -14.59 -4.25
N GLN A 94 0.06 -15.85 -3.84
CA GLN A 94 -0.99 -16.55 -3.09
C GLN A 94 -1.28 -15.89 -1.73
N GLU A 95 -0.25 -15.41 -1.03
CA GLU A 95 -0.42 -14.67 0.23
C GLU A 95 -1.16 -13.34 0.00
N LEU A 96 -0.82 -12.61 -1.07
CA LEU A 96 -1.49 -11.37 -1.44
C LEU A 96 -2.93 -11.60 -1.91
N GLU A 97 -3.20 -12.66 -2.66
CA GLU A 97 -4.55 -13.05 -3.06
C GLU A 97 -5.42 -13.35 -1.83
N LYS A 98 -4.91 -14.15 -0.88
CA LYS A 98 -5.61 -14.45 0.37
C LYS A 98 -5.87 -13.19 1.20
N MET A 99 -4.86 -12.34 1.37
CA MET A 99 -5.00 -11.07 2.09
C MET A 99 -6.04 -10.16 1.42
N SER A 100 -6.01 -10.05 0.10
CA SER A 100 -6.94 -9.21 -0.66
C SER A 100 -8.38 -9.71 -0.57
N LEU A 101 -8.58 -11.03 -0.62
CA LEU A 101 -9.89 -11.65 -0.42
C LEU A 101 -10.43 -11.43 0.99
N ASN A 102 -9.58 -11.54 2.01
CA ASN A 102 -9.97 -11.26 3.39
C ASN A 102 -10.36 -9.79 3.57
N LEU A 103 -9.55 -8.87 3.05
CA LEU A 103 -9.82 -7.43 3.08
C LEU A 103 -11.15 -7.10 2.39
N GLN A 104 -11.38 -7.65 1.20
CA GLN A 104 -12.60 -7.42 0.43
C GLN A 104 -13.85 -7.83 1.21
N LYS A 105 -13.82 -9.01 1.83
CA LYS A 105 -14.94 -9.57 2.59
C LYS A 105 -15.16 -8.87 3.93
N ALA A 106 -14.08 -8.60 4.66
CA ALA A 106 -14.15 -8.12 6.03
C ALA A 106 -14.36 -6.61 6.14
N VAL A 107 -13.82 -5.84 5.19
CA VAL A 107 -13.78 -4.37 5.29
C VAL A 107 -14.46 -3.68 4.12
N LEU A 108 -14.31 -4.21 2.89
CA LEU A 108 -14.79 -3.54 1.67
C LEU A 108 -16.18 -4.04 1.21
N ASN A 109 -16.93 -4.71 2.08
CA ASN A 109 -18.32 -5.15 1.81
C ASN A 109 -18.51 -5.98 0.53
N ASN A 110 -17.51 -6.78 0.12
CA ASN A 110 -17.53 -7.54 -1.14
C ASN A 110 -17.59 -6.67 -2.41
N GLU A 111 -17.23 -5.38 -2.34
CA GLU A 111 -17.10 -4.55 -3.53
C GLU A 111 -15.90 -4.98 -4.40
N PRO A 112 -15.94 -4.75 -5.72
CA PRO A 112 -14.84 -5.13 -6.62
C PRO A 112 -13.50 -4.53 -6.20
N LEU A 113 -12.46 -5.37 -6.14
CA LEU A 113 -11.13 -4.98 -5.73
C LEU A 113 -10.09 -5.31 -6.81
N GLU A 114 -9.42 -4.28 -7.32
CA GLU A 114 -8.22 -4.43 -8.15
C GLU A 114 -6.99 -4.43 -7.27
N VAL A 115 -6.21 -5.50 -7.38
CA VAL A 115 -4.98 -5.71 -6.63
C VAL A 115 -3.80 -5.49 -7.55
N HIS A 116 -2.95 -4.55 -7.19
CA HIS A 116 -1.75 -4.21 -7.93
C HIS A 116 -0.53 -4.56 -7.10
N ILE A 117 0.41 -5.24 -7.72
CA ILE A 117 1.75 -5.44 -7.17
C ILE A 117 2.64 -4.40 -7.84
N THR A 118 3.36 -3.61 -7.05
CA THR A 118 4.11 -2.46 -7.56
C THR A 118 5.58 -2.53 -7.27
N ASN A 119 6.39 -1.96 -8.16
CA ASN A 119 7.80 -1.70 -7.91
C ASN A 119 7.97 -0.53 -6.91
N ALA A 120 9.23 -0.18 -6.60
CA ALA A 120 9.58 0.93 -5.70
C ALA A 120 9.08 2.32 -6.17
N GLY A 121 8.70 2.46 -7.45
CA GLY A 121 8.11 3.68 -8.02
C GLY A 121 6.57 3.64 -8.08
N TYR A 122 5.91 2.71 -7.38
CA TYR A 122 4.45 2.55 -7.38
C TYR A 122 3.81 2.24 -8.76
N GLN A 123 4.64 1.81 -9.71
CA GLN A 123 4.20 1.35 -11.02
C GLN A 123 3.76 -0.11 -10.89
N SER A 124 2.56 -0.41 -11.39
CA SER A 124 2.03 -1.77 -11.42
C SER A 124 2.91 -2.65 -12.30
N VAL A 125 3.47 -3.71 -11.71
CA VAL A 125 4.22 -4.75 -12.44
C VAL A 125 3.34 -5.96 -12.73
N GLN A 126 2.37 -6.23 -11.86
CA GLN A 126 1.37 -7.27 -12.01
C GLN A 126 0.06 -6.80 -11.38
N PHE A 127 -1.07 -7.28 -11.88
CA PHE A 127 -2.37 -7.02 -11.26
C PHE A 127 -3.29 -8.23 -11.38
N PHE A 128 -4.26 -8.29 -10.48
CA PHE A 128 -5.37 -9.24 -10.54
C PHE A 128 -6.62 -8.61 -9.92
N ARG A 129 -7.78 -9.25 -10.13
CA ARG A 129 -9.06 -8.81 -9.57
C ARG A 129 -9.56 -9.85 -8.57
N VAL A 130 -10.18 -9.36 -7.51
CA VAL A 130 -10.85 -10.15 -6.48
C VAL A 130 -12.32 -9.75 -6.43
#